data_AF-W6UCR2-F1
#
_entry.id   AF-W6UCR2-F1
#
_cell.length_a   1.000
_cell.length_b   1.000
_cell.length_c   1.000
_cell.angle_alpha   90.00
_cell.angle_beta   90.00
_cell.angle_gamma   90.00
#
_symmetry.space_group_name_H-M   'P 1'
#
loop_
_entity.id
_entity.type
_entity.pdbx_description
1 polymer ?
#
loop_
_entity_poly.entity_id
_entity_poly.type
_entity_poly.pdbx_seq_one_letter_code
_entity_poly.pdbx_strand_id
1 'polypeptide(L)' 'MELILKSNNEDSLAKIIALAKKLNVVIEKKNADLNKKARTNLKNRILNFKAEESSSFGDAMDWQRDERSDRELPFS' A
#
# COMPACT_ATOMS: atom_id res chain seq x y z
N MET A 1 -14.86 -4.04 29.10
CA MET A 1 -15.01 -5.20 28.19
C MET A 1 -15.46 -4.66 26.85
N GLU A 2 -14.77 -5.00 25.77
CA GLU A 2 -15.03 -4.46 24.43
C GLU A 2 -15.54 -5.58 23.51
N LEU A 3 -16.47 -5.24 22.61
CA LEU A 3 -17.10 -6.19 21.70
C LEU A 3 -16.86 -5.74 20.25
N ILE A 4 -16.16 -6.58 19.48
CA ILE A 4 -15.84 -6.29 18.08
C ILE A 4 -16.75 -7.14 17.18
N LEU A 5 -17.62 -6.47 16.42
CA LEU A 5 -18.52 -7.11 15.49
C LEU A 5 -17.98 -6.99 14.06
N LYS A 6 -17.79 -8.14 13.39
CA LYS A 6 -17.45 -8.22 11.97
C LYS A 6 -18.55 -9.00 11.25
N SER A 7 -19.25 -8.34 10.34
CA SER A 7 -20.26 -8.97 9.49
C SER A 7 -20.25 -8.31 8.12
N ASN A 8 -20.59 -9.09 7.10
CA ASN A 8 -20.80 -8.64 5.72
C ASN A 8 -22.28 -8.35 5.41
N ASN A 9 -23.18 -8.56 6.38
CA ASN A 9 -24.61 -8.33 6.22
C ASN A 9 -24.98 -6.97 6.83
N GLU A 10 -25.27 -6.01 5.95
CA GLU A 10 -25.58 -4.63 6.33
C GLU A 10 -26.87 -4.50 7.14
N ASP A 11 -27.91 -5.29 6.84
CA ASP A 11 -29.19 -5.27 7.55
C ASP A 11 -29.04 -5.71 9.00
N SER A 12 -28.27 -6.78 9.22
CA SER A 12 -27.98 -7.29 10.57
C SER A 12 -27.17 -6.28 11.38
N LEU A 13 -26.19 -5.62 10.76
CA LEU A 13 -25.41 -4.56 11.42
C LEU A 13 -26.30 -3.37 11.80
N ALA A 14 -27.21 -2.95 10.92
CA ALA A 14 -28.13 -1.85 11.21
C ALA A 14 -29.04 -2.15 12.42
N LYS A 15 -29.58 -3.36 12.51
CA LYS A 15 -30.39 -3.81 13.65
C LYS A 15 -29.60 -3.81 14.96
N ILE A 16 -28.36 -4.31 14.94
CA ILE A 16 -27.49 -4.36 16.12
C ILE A 16 -27.10 -2.94 16.57
N ILE A 17 -26.78 -2.04 15.64
CA ILE A 17 -26.48 -0.64 15.94
C ILE A 17 -27.70 0.04 16.57
N ALA A 18 -28.91 -0.21 16.05
CA ALA A 18 -30.14 0.35 16.60
C ALA A 18 -30.41 -0.14 18.04
N LEU A 19 -30.18 -1.42 18.31
CA LEU A 19 -30.27 -2.00 19.66
C LEU A 19 -29.23 -1.39 20.61
N ALA A 20 -27.98 -1.30 20.19
CA ALA A 20 -26.90 -0.72 20.99
C ALA A 20 -27.16 0.76 21.32
N LYS A 21 -27.71 1.54 20.38
CA LYS A 21 -28.15 2.92 20.65
C LYS A 21 -29.27 2.99 21.69
N LYS A 22 -30.25 2.09 21.63
CA LYS A 22 -31.33 2.02 22.63
C LYS A 22 -30.81 1.69 24.03
N LEU A 23 -29.69 0.97 24.10
CA LEU A 23 -29.01 0.59 25.34
C LEU A 23 -27.94 1.61 25.79
N ASN A 24 -27.84 2.78 25.13
CA ASN A 24 -26.82 3.80 25.39
C ASN A 24 -25.37 3.27 25.33
N VAL A 25 -25.11 2.29 24.47
CA VAL A 25 -23.77 1.77 24.24
C VAL A 25 -23.05 2.68 23.24
N VAL A 26 -21.81 3.07 23.54
CA VAL A 26 -20.94 3.85 22.65
C VAL A 26 -20.43 2.94 21.52
N ILE A 27 -20.61 3.36 20.27
CA ILE A 27 -20.27 2.56 19.07
C ILE A 27 -19.25 3.34 18.24
N GLU A 28 -18.06 2.77 18.06
CA GLU A 28 -17.07 3.28 17.10
C GLU A 28 -17.16 2.54 15.76
N LYS A 29 -17.56 3.25 14.70
CA LYS A 29 -17.58 2.67 13.35
C LYS A 29 -16.22 2.87 12.68
N LYS A 30 -15.42 1.80 12.58
CA LYS A 30 -14.22 1.79 11.73
C LYS A 30 -14.64 1.67 10.27
N ASN A 31 -14.66 2.80 9.56
CA ASN A 31 -14.94 2.82 8.12
C ASN A 31 -13.76 2.18 7.34
N ALA A 32 -14.00 1.03 6.71
CA ALA A 32 -13.00 0.32 5.92
C ALA A 32 -12.66 1.00 4.59
N ASP A 33 -13.55 1.82 4.04
CA ASP A 33 -13.41 2.42 2.70
C ASP A 33 -12.27 3.45 2.59
N LEU A 34 -11.95 4.16 3.69
CA LEU A 34 -10.81 5.08 3.72
C LEU A 34 -9.50 4.36 3.43
N ASN A 35 -9.39 3.10 3.85
CA ASN A 35 -8.18 2.30 3.69
C ASN A 35 -7.99 1.82 2.25
N LYS A 36 -9.10 1.57 1.52
CA LYS A 36 -9.05 1.12 0.11
C LYS A 36 -8.53 2.22 -0.81
N LYS A 37 -9.02 3.46 -0.64
CA LYS A 37 -8.57 4.63 -1.42
C LYS A 37 -7.11 5.02 -1.10
N ALA A 38 -6.69 4.91 0.15
CA ALA A 38 -5.30 5.13 0.54
C ALA A 38 -4.37 4.09 -0.10
N ARG A 39 -4.78 2.81 -0.09
CA ARG A 39 -4.01 1.71 -0.68
C ARG A 39 -3.87 1.84 -2.20
N THR A 40 -4.93 2.23 -2.92
CA THR A 40 -4.85 2.44 -4.37
C THR A 40 -3.98 3.63 -4.74
N ASN A 41 -4.03 4.71 -3.96
CA ASN A 41 -3.17 5.87 -4.16
C ASN A 41 -1.69 5.52 -3.90
N LEU A 42 -1.39 4.79 -2.82
CA LEU A 42 -0.04 4.29 -2.54
C LEU A 42 0.47 3.39 -3.67
N LYS A 43 -0.36 2.47 -4.16
CA LYS A 43 -0.01 1.59 -5.29
C LYS A 43 0.39 2.40 -6.53
N ASN A 44 -0.41 3.41 -6.88
CA ASN A 44 -0.13 4.25 -8.05
C ASN A 44 1.15 5.09 -7.88
N ARG A 45 1.43 5.57 -6.66
CA ARG A 45 2.66 6.30 -6.35
C ARG A 45 3.91 5.43 -6.50
N ILE A 46 3.85 4.17 -6.07
CA ILE A 46 4.97 3.22 -6.20
C ILE A 46 5.17 2.83 -7.67
N LEU A 47 4.08 2.51 -8.39
CA LEU A 47 4.17 2.07 -9.78
C LEU A 47 4.74 3.17 -10.69
N ASN A 48 4.35 4.42 -10.44
CA ASN A 48 4.80 5.58 -11.19
C ASN A 48 5.95 6.30 -10.49
N PHE A 49 6.64 5.64 -9.55
CA PHE A 49 7.76 6.24 -8.85
C PHE A 49 8.87 6.53 -9.87
N LYS A 50 9.26 7.81 -9.95
CA LYS A 50 10.39 8.27 -10.73
C LYS A 50 11.25 9.11 -9.79
N ALA A 51 12.52 8.74 -9.64
CA ALA A 51 13.47 9.54 -8.89
C ALA A 51 13.68 10.88 -9.61
N GLU A 52 13.66 11.99 -8.86
CA GLU A 52 13.96 13.32 -9.40
C GLU A 52 15.43 13.44 -9.79
N GLU A 53 16.29 12.77 -9.04
CA GLU A 53 17.73 12.74 -9.24
C GLU A 53 18.17 11.38 -9.79
N SER A 54 19.24 11.41 -10.59
CA SER A 54 19.93 10.19 -11.01
C SER A 54 20.46 9.44 -9.80
N SER A 55 20.34 8.10 -9.83
CA SER A 55 20.89 7.23 -8.78
C SER A 55 22.33 7.59 -8.45
N SER A 56 22.65 7.71 -7.15
CA SER A 56 24.05 7.89 -6.70
C SER A 56 24.93 6.67 -7.02
N PHE A 57 24.32 5.53 -7.37
CA PHE A 57 25.01 4.35 -7.85
C PHE A 57 25.33 4.41 -9.36
N GLY A 58 25.00 5.49 -10.08
CA GLY A 58 25.26 5.59 -11.52
C GLY A 58 24.36 4.70 -12.39
N ASP A 59 24.68 4.60 -13.69
CA ASP A 59 24.02 3.67 -14.61
C ASP A 59 24.61 2.25 -14.43
N ALA A 60 23.74 1.25 -14.33
CA ALA A 60 24.16 -0.15 -14.27
C ALA A 60 24.96 -0.56 -15.50
N MET A 61 24.68 0.06 -16.66
CA MET A 61 25.44 -0.17 -17.89
C MET A 61 26.87 0.35 -17.81
N ASP A 62 27.07 1.49 -17.13
CA ASP A 62 28.40 2.06 -16.94
C ASP A 62 29.21 1.21 -15.95
N TRP A 63 28.58 0.77 -14.85
CA TRP A 63 29.21 -0.17 -13.90
C TRP A 63 29.63 -1.47 -14.56
N GLN A 64 28.81 -2.01 -15.45
CA GLN A 64 29.14 -3.23 -16.18
C GLN A 64 30.37 -3.05 -17.08
N ARG A 65 30.54 -1.87 -17.70
CA ARG A 65 31.70 -1.57 -18.54
C ARG A 65 32.96 -1.40 -17.71
N ASP A 66 32.87 -0.68 -16.59
CA ASP A 66 34.02 -0.37 -15.74
C ASP A 66 34.57 -1.63 -15.04
N GLU A 67 33.70 -2.50 -14.52
CA GLU A 67 34.13 -3.72 -13.81
C GLU A 67 34.55 -4.88 -14.74
N ARG A 68 34.15 -4.85 -16.01
CA ARG A 68 34.44 -5.94 -16.97
C ARG A 68 35.27 -5.45 -18.15
N SER A 69 36.50 -5.06 -17.85
CA SER A 69 37.54 -4.75 -18.84
C SER A 69 38.03 -6.01 -19.58
N ASP A 70 37.66 -7.21 -19.12
CA ASP A 70 38.06 -8.53 -19.63
C ASP A 70 37.21 -9.04 -20.80
N ARG A 71 36.15 -8.32 -21.20
CA ARG A 71 35.26 -8.71 -22.30
C ARG A 71 35.71 -8.27 -23.69
N GLU A 72 36.68 -7.36 -23.79
CA GLU A 72 37.28 -7.01 -25.07
C GLU A 72 38.34 -8.05 -25.42
N LEU A 73 37.96 -9.03 -26.23
CA LEU A 73 38.93 -9.92 -26.85
C LEU A 73 39.77 -9.10 -27.85
N PRO A 74 41.11 -9.25 -27.87
CA PRO A 74 42.02 -8.43 -28.67
C PRO A 74 41.98 -8.71 -30.18
N PHE A 75 40.84 -9.17 -30.71
CA PHE A 75 40.64 -9.53 -32.12
C PHE A 75 39.31 -9.02 -32.70
N SER A 76 38.80 -7.88 -32.22
CA SER A 76 37.77 -7.10 -32.94
C SER A 76 38.40 -6.18 -33.97
#